data_AF-A0A7Y2IQB6-F1
#
_entry.id   AF-A0A7Y2IQB6-F1
#
_cell.length_a   1.000
_cell.length_b   1.000
_cell.length_c   1.000
_cell.angle_alpha   90.00
_cell.angle_beta   90.00
_cell.angle_gamma   90.00
#
_symmetry.space_group_name_H-M   'P 1'
#
loop_
_entity.id
_entity.type
_entity.pdbx_description
1 polymer ?
#
loop_
_entity_poly.entity_id
_entity_poly.type
_entity_poly.pdbx_seq_one_letter_code
_entity_poly.pdbx_strand_id
1 'polypeptide(L)' 'MTHREDLKPSKFGTVFGALVGFGVAAIVAVNVVIFSGIEDGYEASLPEVFRQNAFVGVLVVAILGAGPVVGAIVARRR' A
#
# COMPACT_ATOMS: atom_id res chain seq x y z
N MET A 1 28.09 -29.18 -9.13
CA MET A 1 27.00 -29.35 -8.16
C MET A 1 26.77 -28.01 -7.47
N THR A 2 25.89 -27.19 -8.04
CA THR A 2 25.50 -25.90 -7.46
C THR A 2 24.47 -26.15 -6.36
N HIS A 3 24.93 -26.21 -5.11
CA HIS A 3 24.07 -26.09 -3.93
C HIS A 3 23.46 -24.68 -3.94
N ARG A 4 22.35 -24.51 -4.65
CA ARG A 4 21.42 -23.43 -4.35
C ARG A 4 20.66 -23.89 -3.13
N GLU A 5 21.19 -23.57 -1.96
CA GLU A 5 20.37 -23.56 -0.76
C GLU A 5 19.18 -22.67 -1.06
N ASP A 6 18.00 -23.26 -0.92
CA ASP A 6 16.72 -22.61 -1.07
C ASP A 6 16.73 -21.32 -0.23
N LEU A 7 16.86 -20.17 -0.90
CA LEU A 7 16.68 -18.85 -0.31
C LEU A 7 15.21 -18.74 0.11
N LYS A 8 14.88 -19.33 1.26
CA LYS A 8 13.63 -19.04 1.94
C LYS A 8 13.61 -17.53 2.15
N PRO A 9 12.58 -16.83 1.65
CA PRO A 9 12.50 -15.40 1.82
C PRO A 9 12.58 -15.09 3.30
N SER A 10 13.58 -14.28 3.68
CA SER A 10 13.78 -13.97 5.09
C SER A 10 12.51 -13.28 5.60
N LYS A 11 12.04 -13.68 6.79
CA LYS A 11 10.87 -13.06 7.42
C LYS A 11 11.06 -11.55 7.50
N PHE A 12 12.29 -11.12 7.79
CA PHE A 12 12.70 -9.73 7.80
C PHE A 12 12.52 -9.05 6.44
N GLY A 13 12.99 -9.63 5.34
CA GLY A 13 12.84 -9.07 4.00
C GLY A 13 11.37 -8.95 3.57
N THR A 14 10.55 -9.93 3.92
CA THR A 14 9.09 -9.88 3.64
C THR A 14 8.42 -8.75 4.41
N VAL A 15 8.71 -8.60 5.71
CA VAL A 15 8.15 -7.53 6.55
C VAL A 15 8.62 -6.16 6.06
N PHE A 16 9.91 -6.02 5.76
CA PHE A 16 10.46 -4.78 5.22
C PHE A 16 9.82 -4.41 3.88
N GLY A 17 9.66 -5.38 2.98
CA GLY A 17 8.97 -5.19 1.70
C GLY A 17 7.51 -4.76 1.88
N ALA A 18 6.79 -5.34 2.84
CA ALA A 18 5.43 -4.94 3.17
C ALA A 18 5.36 -3.50 3.69
N LEU A 19 6.28 -3.08 4.56
CA LEU A 19 6.35 -1.73 5.10
C LEU A 19 6.67 -0.69 4.01
N VAL A 20 7.63 -0.98 3.13
CA VAL A 20 7.93 -0.11 1.99
C VAL A 20 6.73 -0.02 1.05
N GLY A 21 6.09 -1.15 0.74
CA GLY A 21 4.88 -1.19 -0.08
C GLY A 21 3.72 -0.39 0.52
N PHE A 22 3.54 -0.47 1.84
CA PHE A 22 2.57 0.35 2.57
C PHE A 22 2.87 1.85 2.45
N GLY A 23 4.13 2.25 2.65
CA GLY A 23 4.53 3.65 2.55
C GLY A 23 4.26 4.25 1.17
N VAL A 24 4.60 3.50 0.10
CA VAL A 24 4.29 3.92 -1.28
C VAL A 24 2.78 4.00 -1.50
N ALA A 25 2.02 3.01 -1.06
CA ALA A 25 0.57 3.03 -1.19
C ALA A 25 -0.09 4.18 -0.42
N ALA A 26 0.41 4.53 0.76
CA ALA A 26 -0.06 5.69 1.52
C ALA A 26 0.13 7.00 0.73
N ILE A 27 1.30 7.19 0.12
CA ILE A 27 1.57 8.36 -0.74
C ILE A 27 0.57 8.39 -1.91
N VAL A 28 0.37 7.26 -2.59
CA VAL A 28 -0.57 7.17 -3.72
C VAL A 28 -2.01 7.44 -3.28
N ALA A 29 -2.43 6.88 -2.14
CA ALA A 29 -3.77 7.07 -1.59
C ALA A 29 -4.07 8.54 -1.28
N VAL A 30 -3.12 9.24 -0.64
CA VAL A 30 -3.24 10.69 -0.38
C VAL A 30 -3.36 11.48 -1.68
N ASN A 31 -2.55 11.14 -2.69
CA ASN A 31 -2.65 11.79 -3.99
C ASN A 31 -4.02 11.56 -4.65
N VAL A 32 -4.58 10.35 -4.56
CA VAL A 32 -5.92 10.04 -5.08
C VAL A 32 -6.98 10.92 -4.41
N VAL A 33 -6.93 11.08 -3.08
CA VAL A 33 -7.84 11.96 -2.33
C VAL A 33 -7.73 13.42 -2.82
N ILE A 34 -6.51 13.94 -2.94
CA ILE A 34 -6.26 15.33 -3.40
C ILE A 34 -6.76 15.54 -4.83
N PHE A 35 -6.40 14.65 -5.77
CA PHE A 35 -6.81 14.78 -7.17
C PHE A 35 -8.31 14.56 -7.39
N SER A 36 -8.99 13.90 -6.46
CA SER A 36 -10.44 13.72 -6.50
C SER A 36 -11.24 14.93 -6.01
N GLY A 37 -10.57 15.97 -5.50
CA GLY A 37 -11.21 17.21 -5.05
C GLY A 37 -11.91 17.10 -3.70
N ILE A 38 -11.55 16.11 -2.88
CA ILE A 38 -12.01 15.99 -1.49
C ILE A 38 -11.48 17.18 -0.69
N GLU A 39 -12.37 17.86 0.03
CA GLU A 39 -11.99 18.96 0.92
C GLU A 39 -11.02 18.46 2.00
N ASP A 40 -10.09 19.32 2.39
CA ASP A 40 -9.03 19.01 3.36
C ASP A 40 -8.03 17.92 2.96
N GLY A 41 -8.08 17.33 1.75
CA GLY A 41 -7.00 16.57 1.08
C GLY A 41 -6.06 15.73 1.97
N TYR A 42 -5.03 16.37 2.54
CA TYR A 42 -4.03 15.78 3.46
C TYR A 42 -4.55 15.50 4.88
N GLU A 43 -5.47 16.32 5.36
CA GLU A 43 -6.09 16.25 6.70
C GLU A 43 -7.43 15.47 6.66
N ALA A 44 -7.91 15.14 5.46
CA ALA A 44 -9.14 14.39 5.27
C ALA A 44 -9.06 13.00 5.93
N SER A 45 -9.94 12.77 6.90
CA SER A 45 -10.08 11.45 7.52
C SER A 45 -10.76 10.46 6.57
N LEU A 46 -10.45 9.17 6.69
CA LEU A 46 -11.10 8.10 5.90
C LEU A 46 -12.65 8.18 5.92
N PRO A 47 -13.31 8.34 7.08
CA PRO A 47 -14.77 8.51 7.13
C PRO A 47 -15.27 9.73 6.34
N GLU A 48 -14.50 10.82 6.31
CA GLU A 48 -14.85 12.03 5.56
C GLU A 48 -14.75 11.78 4.05
N VAL A 49 -13.69 11.10 3.61
CA VAL A 49 -13.54 10.67 2.21
C VAL A 49 -14.75 9.84 1.78
N PHE A 50 -15.20 8.89 2.61
CA PHE A 50 -16.39 8.07 2.32
C PHE A 50 -17.70 8.86 2.28
N ARG A 51 -17.84 9.91 3.10
CA ARG A 51 -19.04 10.78 3.08
C ARG A 51 -19.13 11.59 1.79
N GLN A 52 -18.01 12.16 1.36
CA GLN A 52 -17.99 13.01 0.16
C GLN A 52 -18.02 12.17 -1.12
N ASN A 53 -17.23 11.09 -1.17
CA ASN A 53 -17.20 10.20 -2.33
C ASN A 53 -16.84 8.75 -1.93
N ALA A 54 -17.87 7.91 -1.83
CA ALA A 54 -17.71 6.50 -1.48
C ALA A 54 -16.80 5.73 -2.44
N PHE A 55 -16.80 6.05 -3.73
CA PHE A 55 -15.94 5.37 -4.71
C PHE A 55 -14.46 5.67 -4.46
N VAL A 56 -14.13 6.93 -4.17
CA VAL A 56 -12.78 7.33 -3.76
C VAL A 56 -12.38 6.64 -2.46
N GLY A 57 -13.29 6.56 -1.48
CA GLY A 57 -13.05 5.84 -0.23
C GLY A 57 -12.69 4.36 -0.45
N VAL A 58 -13.45 3.66 -1.31
CA VAL A 58 -13.16 2.26 -1.67
C VAL A 58 -11.79 2.14 -2.35
N LEU A 59 -11.46 3.05 -3.28
CA LEU A 59 -10.17 3.07 -3.95
C LEU A 59 -9.01 3.26 -2.96
N VAL A 60 -9.14 4.20 -2.03
CA VAL A 60 -8.14 4.46 -0.98
C VAL A 60 -7.89 3.21 -0.14
N VAL A 61 -8.95 2.53 0.32
CA VAL A 61 -8.82 1.29 1.10
C VAL A 61 -8.17 0.19 0.27
N ALA A 62 -8.55 0.05 -1.00
CA ALA A 62 -7.97 -0.94 -1.90
C ALA A 62 -6.47 -0.69 -2.13
N ILE A 63 -6.06 0.56 -2.33
CA ILE A 63 -4.65 0.96 -2.50
C ILE A 63 -3.85 0.65 -1.23
N LEU A 64 -4.36 1.08 -0.07
CA LEU A 64 -3.69 0.86 1.23
C LEU A 64 -3.55 -0.63 1.56
N GLY A 65 -4.53 -1.46 1.19
CA GLY A 65 -4.47 -2.91 1.36
C GLY A 65 -3.53 -3.59 0.35
N ALA A 66 -3.54 -3.15 -0.91
CA ALA A 66 -2.73 -3.75 -1.97
C ALA A 66 -1.23 -3.46 -1.80
N GLY A 67 -0.87 -2.27 -1.32
CA GLY A 67 0.53 -1.86 -1.12
C GLY A 67 1.39 -2.87 -0.35
N PRO A 68 1.03 -3.20 0.91
CA PRO A 68 1.76 -4.18 1.71
C PRO A 68 1.80 -5.57 1.05
N VAL A 69 0.69 -6.00 0.44
CA VAL A 69 0.59 -7.31 -0.19
C VAL A 69 1.55 -7.41 -1.38
N VAL A 70 1.52 -6.42 -2.27
CA VAL A 70 2.44 -6.36 -3.42
C VAL A 70 3.88 -6.23 -2.95
N GLY A 71 4.16 -5.38 -1.96
CA GLY A 71 5.51 -5.21 -1.40
C GLY A 71 6.06 -6.51 -0.81
N ALA A 72 5.24 -7.25 -0.06
CA ALA A 72 5.60 -8.56 0.47
C ALA A 72 5.82 -9.60 -0.64
N ILE A 73 4.97 -9.63 -1.67
CA ILE A 73 5.11 -10.56 -2.80
C ILE A 73 6.40 -10.28 -3.58
N VAL A 74 6.71 -9.01 -3.86
CA VAL A 74 7.94 -8.62 -4.57
C VAL A 74 9.17 -8.99 -3.74
N ALA A 75 9.15 -8.75 -2.43
CA ALA A 75 10.25 -9.12 -1.54
C ALA A 75 10.45 -10.64 -1.41
N ARG A 76 9.39 -11.44 -1.63
CA ARG A 76 9.50 -12.92 -1.65
C ARG A 76 10.03 -13.48 -2.97
N ARG A 77 9.94 -12.71 -4.05
CA ARG A 77 10.35 -13.13 -5.40
C ARG A 77 11.79 -12.71 -5.76
N ARG A 78 12.46 -11.97 -4.88
CA ARG A 78 13.87 -11.59 -4.99
C ARG A 78 14.68 -12.34 -3.94
#